data_AF-A0A395IMJ9-F1
#
_entry.id   AF-A0A395IMJ9-F1
#
_cell.length_a   1.000
_cell.length_b   1.000
_cell.length_c   1.000
_cell.angle_alpha   90.00
_cell.angle_beta   90.00
_cell.angle_gamma   90.00
#
_symmetry.space_group_name_H-M   'P 1'
#
loop_
_entity.id
_entity.type
_entity.pdbx_description
1 polymer ?
#
loop_
_entity_poly.entity_id
_entity_poly.type
_entity_poly.pdbx_seq_one_letter_code
_entity_poly.pdbx_strand_id
1 'polypeptide(L)'
;MFARQTLRAAQPLKSQYRRYATESSGSGSNAVLYAGLAAGASAAAYYFLSQGDNAAKVKDAAKDAEAKAKAAAGQGKAKVEGAVGKAAFTGGDQGFISLKLDSVENINHNTKKFRFELPESDQVSGLHIASALLTKYKGPEMQKAAIRPYTPTSDENEQALSISL
;
A
#
# COMPACT_ATOMS: atom_id res chain seq x y z
N MET A 1 40.39 -36.38 -39.53
CA MET A 1 39.71 -35.19 -40.09
C MET A 1 38.26 -35.20 -39.63
N PHE A 2 37.94 -34.59 -38.49
CA PHE A 2 36.55 -34.44 -38.00
C PHE A 2 36.31 -32.97 -37.66
N ALA A 3 35.47 -32.31 -38.45
CA ALA A 3 35.12 -30.91 -38.31
C ALA A 3 34.19 -30.71 -37.10
N ARG A 4 34.57 -29.82 -36.17
CA ARG A 4 33.71 -29.36 -35.09
C ARG A 4 32.84 -28.21 -35.59
N GLN A 5 31.58 -28.50 -35.93
CA GLN A 5 30.58 -27.45 -36.15
C GLN A 5 30.22 -26.80 -34.81
N THR A 6 30.67 -25.57 -34.58
CA THR A 6 30.12 -24.72 -33.52
C THR A 6 28.88 -24.02 -34.05
N LEU A 7 27.69 -24.51 -33.70
CA LEU A 7 26.43 -23.79 -33.88
C LEU A 7 26.44 -22.58 -32.93
N ARG A 8 26.80 -21.40 -33.45
CA ARG A 8 26.58 -20.15 -32.75
C ARG A 8 25.08 -19.85 -32.81
N ALA A 9 24.37 -20.19 -31.74
CA ALA A 9 22.98 -19.81 -31.56
C ALA A 9 22.86 -18.28 -31.70
N ALA A 10 22.13 -17.83 -32.72
CA ALA A 10 21.80 -16.43 -32.92
C ALA A 10 21.08 -15.90 -31.67
N GLN A 11 21.56 -14.79 -31.09
CA GLN A 11 20.79 -14.11 -30.07
C GLN A 11 19.48 -13.61 -30.69
N PRO A 12 18.32 -13.81 -30.03
CA PRO A 12 17.08 -13.24 -30.52
C PRO A 12 17.19 -11.71 -30.52
N LEU A 13 16.84 -11.11 -31.64
CA LEU A 13 16.80 -9.66 -31.84
C LEU A 13 15.93 -9.03 -30.73
N LYS A 14 16.53 -8.23 -29.85
CA LYS A 14 15.78 -7.46 -28.86
C LYS A 14 15.00 -6.39 -29.60
N SER A 15 13.71 -6.63 -29.81
CA SER A 15 12.82 -5.69 -30.45
C SER A 15 12.52 -4.52 -29.51
N GLN A 16 13.18 -3.39 -29.76
CA GLN A 16 13.02 -2.16 -28.99
C GLN A 16 11.79 -1.37 -29.47
N TYR A 17 10.60 -1.97 -29.36
CA TYR A 17 9.36 -1.20 -29.51
C TYR A 17 9.09 -0.46 -28.20
N ARG A 18 8.89 0.87 -28.25
CA ARG A 18 8.37 1.62 -27.10
C ARG A 18 6.95 1.12 -26.82
N ARG A 19 6.81 0.22 -25.87
CA ARG A 19 5.54 -0.19 -25.29
C ARG A 19 5.06 0.97 -24.42
N TYR A 20 4.08 1.74 -24.90
CA TYR A 20 3.38 2.69 -24.05
C TYR A 20 2.57 1.88 -23.02
N ALA A 21 2.84 2.10 -21.73
CA ALA A 21 2.22 1.35 -20.65
C ALA A 21 0.74 1.75 -20.51
N THR A 22 -0.17 0.87 -20.93
CA THR A 22 -1.63 1.04 -20.77
C THR A 22 -2.17 0.34 -19.52
N GLU A 23 -1.30 -0.11 -18.63
CA GLU A 23 -1.65 -0.81 -17.40
C GLU A 23 -0.47 -0.73 -16.42
N SER A 24 -0.74 -0.71 -15.10
CA SER A 24 0.32 -0.70 -14.10
C SER A 24 1.10 -2.02 -14.22
N SER A 25 2.42 -1.94 -14.35
CA SER A 25 3.26 -3.14 -14.32
C SER A 25 3.02 -3.82 -12.98
N GLY A 26 2.39 -4.99 -13.01
CA GLY A 26 2.07 -5.77 -11.81
C GLY A 26 3.31 -5.93 -10.94
N SER A 27 3.19 -5.52 -9.68
CA SER A 27 4.22 -5.69 -8.66
C SER A 27 4.65 -7.15 -8.60
N GLY A 28 5.93 -7.44 -8.86
CA GLY A 28 6.45 -8.79 -8.94
C GLY A 28 6.38 -9.50 -7.58
N SER A 29 5.70 -10.65 -7.54
CA SER A 29 5.51 -11.43 -6.31
C SER A 29 6.73 -12.32 -6.00
N ASN A 30 7.37 -12.11 -4.86
CA ASN A 30 8.49 -12.94 -4.36
C ASN A 30 8.04 -14.26 -3.70
N ALA A 31 6.84 -14.75 -4.03
CA ALA A 31 6.23 -15.92 -3.39
C ALA A 31 7.11 -17.18 -3.48
N VAL A 32 7.82 -17.37 -4.60
CA VAL A 32 8.73 -18.50 -4.80
C VAL A 32 9.95 -18.41 -3.87
N LEU A 33 10.49 -17.20 -3.65
CA LEU A 33 11.63 -17.00 -2.75
C LEU A 33 11.22 -17.26 -1.30
N TYR A 34 10.05 -16.76 -0.88
CA TYR A 34 9.53 -17.03 0.46
C TYR A 34 9.18 -18.50 0.67
N ALA A 35 8.57 -19.15 -0.32
CA ALA A 35 8.27 -20.58 -0.26
C ALA A 35 9.56 -21.42 -0.18
N GLY A 36 10.57 -21.08 -0.98
CA GLY A 36 11.88 -21.75 -0.94
C GLY A 36 12.59 -21.60 0.41
N LEU A 37 12.56 -20.40 0.99
CA LEU A 37 13.17 -20.14 2.29
C LEU A 37 12.45 -20.88 3.42
N ALA A 38 11.10 -20.89 3.40
CA ALA A 38 10.30 -21.63 4.37
C ALA A 38 10.54 -23.15 4.30
N ALA A 39 10.60 -23.71 3.09
CA ALA A 39 10.89 -25.13 2.89
C ALA A 39 12.32 -25.52 3.32
N GLY A 40 13.31 -24.66 3.05
CA GLY A 40 14.69 -24.90 3.51
C GLY A 40 14.82 -24.89 5.03
N ALA A 41 14.18 -23.92 5.69
CA ALA A 41 14.20 -23.80 7.15
C ALA A 41 13.50 -25.00 7.83
N SER A 42 12.37 -25.47 7.28
CA SER A 42 11.65 -26.62 7.85
C SER A 42 12.45 -27.92 7.69
N ALA A 43 13.09 -28.14 6.54
CA ALA A 43 13.95 -29.30 6.33
C ALA A 43 15.17 -29.30 7.28
N ALA A 44 15.82 -28.16 7.46
CA ALA A 44 16.94 -28.02 8.39
C ALA A 44 16.51 -28.25 9.85
N ALA A 45 15.35 -27.71 10.25
CA ALA A 45 14.79 -27.93 11.59
C ALA A 45 14.46 -29.41 11.83
N TYR A 46 13.89 -30.09 10.83
CA TYR A 46 13.58 -31.52 10.93
C TYR A 46 14.83 -32.38 11.05
N TYR A 47 15.87 -32.08 10.25
CA TYR A 47 17.15 -32.78 10.32
C TYR A 47 17.82 -32.61 11.69
N PHE A 48 17.80 -31.40 12.24
CA PHE A 48 18.33 -31.11 13.58
C PHE A 48 17.55 -31.84 14.68
N LEU A 49 16.21 -31.88 14.59
CA LEU A 49 15.37 -32.59 15.55
C LEU A 49 15.53 -34.11 15.47
N SER A 50 15.86 -34.66 14.29
CA SER A 50 16.09 -36.10 14.10
C SER A 50 17.44 -36.59 14.66
N GLN A 51 18.36 -35.70 15.04
CA GLN A 51 19.75 -36.04 15.37
C GLN A 51 20.04 -36.38 16.85
N GLY A 52 19.03 -36.61 17.70
CA GLY A 52 19.23 -37.15 19.06
C GLY A 52 18.27 -36.60 20.13
N ASP A 53 18.33 -37.18 21.34
CA ASP A 53 17.48 -36.93 22.54
C ASP A 53 17.46 -35.48 23.05
N ASN A 54 16.92 -34.55 22.25
CA ASN A 54 16.87 -33.11 22.52
C ASN A 54 15.48 -32.60 22.90
N ALA A 55 14.55 -33.50 23.22
CA ALA A 55 13.13 -33.21 23.46
C ALA A 55 12.87 -32.19 24.59
N ALA A 56 13.77 -32.06 25.57
CA ALA A 56 13.65 -31.05 26.63
C ALA A 56 14.10 -29.65 26.18
N LYS A 57 15.22 -29.54 25.46
CA LYS A 57 15.78 -28.25 24.99
C LYS A 57 14.93 -27.60 23.90
N VAL A 58 14.28 -28.42 23.07
CA VAL A 58 13.39 -27.95 22.00
C VAL A 58 12.08 -27.38 22.55
N LYS A 59 11.60 -27.86 23.71
CA LYS A 59 10.39 -27.33 24.34
C LYS A 59 10.58 -25.93 24.89
N ASP A 60 11.75 -25.64 25.45
CA ASP A 60 12.07 -24.30 25.96
C ASP A 60 12.37 -23.33 24.81
N ALA A 61 13.13 -23.77 23.80
CA ALA A 61 13.42 -22.96 22.60
C ALA A 61 12.16 -22.69 21.75
N ALA A 62 11.21 -23.62 21.68
CA ALA A 62 9.94 -23.42 20.98
C ALA A 62 9.04 -22.40 21.69
N LYS A 63 9.02 -22.39 23.03
CA LYS A 63 8.30 -21.37 23.82
C LYS A 63 8.91 -19.98 23.63
N ASP A 64 10.24 -19.87 23.59
CA ASP A 64 10.95 -18.61 23.34
C ASP A 64 10.79 -18.12 21.88
N ALA A 65 10.75 -19.03 20.91
CA ALA A 65 10.50 -18.71 19.51
C ALA A 65 9.05 -18.29 19.27
N GLU A 66 8.07 -18.91 19.95
CA GLU A 66 6.67 -18.52 19.87
C GLU A 66 6.43 -17.13 20.51
N ALA A 67 7.13 -16.83 21.62
CA ALA A 67 7.11 -15.49 22.23
C ALA A 67 7.73 -14.43 21.31
N LYS A 68 8.85 -14.74 20.63
CA LYS A 68 9.50 -13.84 19.67
C LYS A 68 8.71 -13.69 18.35
N ALA A 69 8.03 -14.74 17.89
CA ALA A 69 7.17 -14.70 16.70
C ALA A 69 5.89 -13.88 16.96
N LYS A 70 5.29 -13.98 18.16
CA LYS A 70 4.17 -13.11 18.56
C LYS A 70 4.60 -11.65 18.70
N ALA A 71 5.81 -11.38 19.19
CA ALA A 71 6.38 -10.02 19.23
C ALA A 71 6.68 -9.45 17.83
N ALA A 72 7.17 -10.27 16.89
CA ALA A 72 7.44 -9.85 15.51
C ALA A 72 6.17 -9.68 14.66
N ALA A 73 5.15 -10.53 14.86
CA ALA A 73 3.84 -10.37 14.23
C ALA A 73 3.09 -9.12 14.75
N GLY A 74 3.27 -8.78 16.03
CA GLY A 74 2.77 -7.54 16.61
C GLY A 74 3.43 -6.28 16.05
N GLN A 75 4.74 -6.31 15.76
CA GLN A 75 5.45 -5.16 15.21
C GLN A 75 5.20 -4.95 13.70
N GLY A 76 4.83 -5.98 12.95
CA GLY A 76 4.44 -5.86 11.54
C GLY A 76 3.02 -5.31 11.33
N LYS A 77 2.06 -5.68 12.19
CA LYS A 77 0.69 -5.15 12.14
C LYS A 77 0.56 -3.78 12.81
N ALA A 78 1.24 -3.54 13.94
CA ALA A 78 1.11 -2.27 14.67
C ALA A 78 1.81 -1.07 14.00
N LYS A 79 2.84 -1.28 13.16
CA LYS A 79 3.42 -0.18 12.37
C LYS A 79 2.54 0.25 11.19
N VAL A 80 1.58 -0.58 10.79
CA VAL A 80 0.64 -0.26 9.69
C VAL A 80 -0.73 0.14 10.23
N GLU A 81 -1.19 -0.44 11.34
CA GLU A 81 -2.50 -0.12 11.95
C GLU A 81 -2.41 0.94 13.06
N GLY A 82 -1.24 1.17 13.68
CA GLY A 82 -1.05 2.14 14.76
C GLY A 82 -0.72 3.58 14.32
N ALA A 83 -0.50 3.79 13.02
CA ALA A 83 -0.29 5.12 12.42
C ALA A 83 -1.50 5.62 11.62
N VAL A 84 -2.49 4.74 11.38
CA VAL A 84 -3.66 5.03 10.57
C VAL A 84 -4.84 5.14 11.51
N GLY A 85 -5.22 6.37 11.87
CA GLY A 85 -6.52 6.64 12.48
C GLY A 85 -7.65 6.02 11.64
N LYS A 86 -8.86 5.92 12.16
CA LYS A 86 -10.01 5.46 11.35
C LYS A 86 -10.04 6.27 10.03
N ALA A 87 -10.10 5.58 8.89
CA ALA A 87 -10.09 6.25 7.59
C ALA A 87 -11.46 6.89 7.34
N ALA A 88 -11.48 8.21 7.10
CA ALA A 88 -12.71 8.93 6.78
C ALA A 88 -13.25 8.55 5.40
N PHE A 89 -12.36 8.31 4.42
CA PHE A 89 -12.74 7.87 3.07
C PHE A 89 -12.40 6.39 2.89
N THR A 90 -13.42 5.55 2.83
CA THR A 90 -13.29 4.09 2.62
C THR A 90 -13.52 3.67 1.17
N GLY A 91 -14.08 4.57 0.35
CA GLY A 91 -14.33 4.33 -1.07
C GLY A 91 -15.50 3.35 -1.33
N GLY A 92 -15.82 3.12 -2.60
CA GLY A 92 -16.89 2.20 -3.00
C GLY A 92 -18.29 2.72 -2.68
N ASP A 93 -19.06 1.94 -1.92
CA ASP A 93 -20.48 2.19 -1.61
C ASP A 93 -20.73 3.33 -0.60
N GLN A 94 -19.67 3.96 -0.08
CA GLN A 94 -19.75 5.05 0.90
C GLN A 94 -20.49 6.29 0.36
N GLY A 95 -20.43 6.54 -0.95
CA GLY A 95 -21.06 7.70 -1.58
C GLY A 95 -20.38 9.04 -1.23
N PHE A 96 -21.14 10.14 -1.29
CA PHE A 96 -20.65 11.48 -0.98
C PHE A 96 -20.80 11.79 0.50
N ILE A 97 -19.71 12.25 1.13
CA ILE A 97 -19.69 12.70 2.52
C ILE A 97 -19.81 14.22 2.55
N SER A 98 -20.66 14.74 3.44
CA SER A 98 -20.75 16.18 3.70
C SER A 98 -19.63 16.59 4.66
N LEU A 99 -18.73 17.45 4.21
CA LEU A 99 -17.63 17.97 5.01
C LEU A 99 -17.86 19.44 5.31
N LYS A 100 -17.51 19.85 6.53
CA LYS A 100 -17.54 21.25 6.92
C LYS A 100 -16.27 21.93 6.44
N LEU A 101 -16.44 23.09 5.80
CA LEU A 101 -15.31 23.94 5.43
C LEU A 101 -14.79 24.63 6.68
N ASP A 102 -13.53 24.39 7.02
CA ASP A 102 -12.85 24.98 8.17
C ASP A 102 -12.20 26.31 7.78
N SER A 103 -11.35 26.29 6.75
CA SER A 103 -10.59 27.46 6.34
C SER A 103 -10.38 27.55 4.83
N VAL A 104 -10.26 28.78 4.34
CA VAL A 104 -9.93 29.10 2.95
C VAL A 104 -8.72 30.02 2.94
N GLU A 105 -7.64 29.53 2.35
CA GLU A 105 -6.40 30.27 2.19
C GLU A 105 -6.25 30.69 0.72
N ASN A 106 -6.09 31.99 0.47
CA ASN A 106 -5.76 32.48 -0.87
C ASN A 106 -4.24 32.37 -1.07
N ILE A 107 -3.80 31.39 -1.86
CA ILE A 107 -2.38 31.22 -2.18
C ILE A 107 -1.96 32.22 -3.26
N ASN A 108 -2.81 32.38 -4.29
CA ASN A 108 -2.56 33.29 -5.41
C ASN A 108 -3.89 33.85 -5.94
N HIS A 109 -3.81 34.76 -6.92
CA HIS A 109 -4.97 35.38 -7.60
C HIS A 109 -5.94 34.35 -8.22
N ASN A 110 -5.45 33.17 -8.58
CA ASN A 110 -6.18 32.09 -9.24
C ASN A 110 -6.14 30.77 -8.47
N THR A 111 -5.56 30.72 -7.27
CA THR A 111 -5.44 29.47 -6.51
C THR A 111 -5.79 29.69 -5.05
N LYS A 112 -6.73 28.90 -4.55
CA LYS A 112 -7.19 28.89 -3.17
C LYS A 112 -7.08 27.48 -2.61
N LYS A 113 -6.60 27.37 -1.38
CA LYS A 113 -6.57 26.11 -0.63
C LYS A 113 -7.74 26.09 0.35
N PHE A 114 -8.58 25.08 0.21
CA PHE A 114 -9.73 24.84 1.09
C PHE A 114 -9.36 23.70 2.03
N ARG A 115 -9.50 23.92 3.34
CA ARG A 115 -9.36 22.87 4.35
C ARG A 115 -10.73 22.50 4.88
N PHE A 116 -11.00 21.20 4.92
CA PHE A 116 -12.23 20.62 5.40
C PHE A 116 -11.98 19.79 6.64
N GLU A 117 -12.87 19.91 7.63
CA GLU A 117 -12.92 19.06 8.80
C GLU A 117 -13.44 17.68 8.42
N LEU A 118 -12.81 16.63 8.96
CA LEU A 118 -13.30 15.27 8.85
C LEU A 118 -14.51 15.04 9.78
N PRO A 119 -15.37 14.05 9.51
CA PRO A 119 -16.57 13.79 10.31
C PRO A 119 -16.29 13.49 11.79
N GLU A 120 -15.18 12.81 12.08
CA GLU A 120 -14.68 12.58 13.44
C GLU A 120 -13.26 13.19 13.57
N SER A 121 -12.95 13.80 14.71
CA SER A 121 -11.66 14.47 14.96
C SER A 121 -10.46 13.52 14.96
N ASP A 122 -10.69 12.26 15.30
CA ASP A 122 -9.63 11.26 15.45
C ASP A 122 -9.40 10.47 14.14
N GLN A 123 -10.21 10.77 13.10
CA GLN A 123 -10.06 10.16 11.79
C GLN A 123 -8.92 10.80 11.01
N VAL A 124 -8.29 10.01 10.15
CA VAL A 124 -7.39 10.51 9.11
C VAL A 124 -8.10 10.42 7.77
N SER A 125 -7.66 11.20 6.79
CA SER A 125 -8.26 11.14 5.46
C SER A 125 -8.25 9.72 4.90
N GLY A 126 -7.18 8.94 5.13
CA GLY A 126 -7.08 7.55 4.65
C GLY A 126 -6.98 7.43 3.13
N LEU A 127 -6.77 8.56 2.45
CA LEU A 127 -6.58 8.66 1.02
C LEU A 127 -5.11 8.46 0.70
N HIS A 128 -4.82 7.59 -0.26
CA HIS A 128 -3.45 7.37 -0.71
C HIS A 128 -2.91 8.56 -1.51
N ILE A 129 -1.59 8.74 -1.48
CA ILE A 129 -0.89 9.70 -2.36
C ILE A 129 -1.28 9.46 -3.83
N ALA A 130 -1.52 10.55 -4.56
CA ALA A 130 -2.00 10.55 -5.95
C ALA A 130 -3.41 9.93 -6.15
N SER A 131 -4.22 9.87 -5.10
CA SER A 131 -5.66 9.61 -5.23
C SER A 131 -6.43 10.83 -5.76
N ALA A 132 -7.69 10.62 -6.15
CA ALA A 132 -8.59 11.67 -6.60
C ALA A 132 -9.90 11.61 -5.82
N LEU A 133 -10.42 12.78 -5.48
CA LEU A 133 -11.70 12.96 -4.80
C LEU A 133 -12.69 13.64 -5.73
N LEU A 134 -13.95 13.24 -5.66
CA LEU A 134 -15.03 13.93 -6.34
C LEU A 134 -15.71 14.91 -5.37
N THR A 135 -15.54 16.20 -5.62
CA THR A 135 -16.30 17.23 -4.91
C THR A 135 -17.65 17.41 -5.58
N LYS A 136 -18.70 17.64 -4.78
CA LYS A 136 -20.05 17.92 -5.26
C LYS A 136 -20.53 19.19 -4.57
N TYR A 137 -20.76 20.23 -5.36
CA TYR A 137 -21.31 21.50 -4.87
C TYR A 137 -22.64 21.81 -5.56
N LYS A 138 -23.64 22.21 -4.76
CA LYS A 138 -24.94 22.69 -5.25
C LYS A 138 -25.26 24.01 -4.57
N GLY A 139 -25.11 25.11 -5.29
CA GLY A 139 -25.55 26.43 -4.84
C GLY A 139 -27.09 26.55 -4.84
N PRO A 140 -27.64 27.55 -4.13
CA PRO A 140 -29.09 27.76 -4.00
C PRO A 140 -29.79 28.01 -5.35
N GLU A 141 -29.11 28.66 -6.30
CA GLU A 141 -29.64 28.96 -7.64
C GLU A 141 -29.24 27.90 -8.70
N MET A 142 -28.43 26.91 -8.33
CA MET A 142 -27.93 25.92 -9.28
C MET A 142 -28.92 24.77 -9.47
N GLN A 143 -29.42 24.63 -10.71
CA GLN A 143 -30.33 23.55 -11.08
C GLN A 143 -29.64 22.16 -11.09
N LYS A 144 -28.32 22.11 -11.38
CA LYS A 144 -27.50 20.89 -11.39
C LYS A 144 -26.31 21.03 -10.45
N ALA A 145 -25.95 19.95 -9.75
CA ALA A 145 -24.76 19.93 -8.91
C ALA A 145 -23.49 19.94 -9.77
N ALA A 146 -22.53 20.80 -9.45
CA ALA A 146 -21.21 20.79 -10.05
C ALA A 146 -20.38 19.69 -9.38
N ILE A 147 -19.98 18.69 -10.17
CA ILE A 147 -19.08 17.62 -9.72
C ILE A 147 -17.73 17.81 -10.39
N ARG A 148 -16.66 17.85 -9.59
CA ARG A 148 -15.29 18.09 -10.06
C ARG A 148 -14.31 17.15 -9.33
N PRO A 149 -13.43 16.46 -10.08
CA PRO A 149 -12.33 15.73 -9.47
C PRO A 149 -11.24 16.69 -9.02
N TYR A 150 -10.73 16.50 -7.80
CA TYR A 150 -9.55 17.20 -7.30
C TYR A 150 -8.61 16.22 -6.60
N THR A 151 -7.33 16.56 -6.56
CA THR A 151 -6.32 15.81 -5.83
C THR A 151 -6.14 16.42 -4.44
N PRO A 152 -6.19 15.63 -3.36
CA PRO A 152 -5.90 16.13 -2.03
C PRO A 152 -4.44 16.57 -1.92
N THR A 153 -4.20 17.67 -1.21
CA THR A 153 -2.87 18.21 -0.91
C THR A 153 -2.43 17.96 0.53
N SER A 154 -3.22 17.20 1.28
CA SER A 154 -2.93 16.80 2.67
C SER A 154 -2.18 15.48 2.72
N ASP A 155 -1.38 15.31 3.76
CA ASP A 155 -0.67 14.05 4.01
C ASP A 155 -1.64 12.94 4.46
N GLU A 156 -1.26 11.67 4.24
CA GLU A 156 -2.12 10.51 4.54
C GLU A 156 -2.52 10.41 6.03
N ASN A 157 -1.66 10.93 6.92
CA ASN A 157 -1.84 10.93 8.37
C ASN A 157 -2.47 12.23 8.90
N GLU A 158 -2.79 13.19 8.03
CA GLU A 158 -3.40 14.45 8.45
C GLU A 158 -4.90 14.24 8.76
N GLN A 159 -5.35 14.82 9.88
CA GLN A 159 -6.76 14.78 10.35
C GLN A 159 -7.65 15.85 9.67
N ALA A 160 -7.14 16.48 8.62
CA ALA A 160 -7.86 17.47 7.83
C ALA A 160 -7.69 17.15 6.35
N LEU A 161 -8.71 17.46 5.56
CA LEU A 161 -8.64 17.32 4.11
C LEU A 161 -8.38 18.68 3.47
N SER A 162 -7.24 18.84 2.81
CA SER A 162 -6.96 20.05 2.00
C SER A 162 -7.05 19.78 0.51
N ILE A 163 -7.70 20.70 -0.22
CA ILE A 163 -7.81 20.69 -1.68
C ILE A 163 -7.45 22.08 -2.20
N SER A 164 -6.75 22.14 -3.34
CA SER A 164 -6.50 23.40 -4.05
C SER A 164 -7.42 23.53 -5.27
N LEU A 165 -8.00 24.73 -5.44
CA LEU A 165 -8.80 25.13 -6.59
C LEU A 165 -8.24 26.39 -7.24
#